data_AF-K1S054-F1
#
_entry.id   AF-K1S054-F1
#
_cell.length_a   1.000
_cell.length_b   1.000
_cell.length_c   1.000
_cell.angle_alpha   90.00
_cell.angle_beta   90.00
_cell.angle_gamma   90.00
#
_symmetry.space_group_name_H-M   'P 1'
#
loop_
_entity.id
_entity.type
_entity.pdbx_description
1 polymer ?
#
loop_
_entity_poly.entity_id
_entity_poly.type
_entity_poly.pdbx_seq_one_letter_code
_entity_poly.pdbx_strand_id
1 'polypeptide(L)'
;SGREKRLASDHSVTVRGCEWFDHASNEGGRAVSFVQKYYGKSYVEAMSMLLGESMEPFYPQAKKREQVDQKPFAPPVPNANMHRVFAYLLKTRGLDADVVSYFARRKLLYEDAAHHNAVFIGTDEGGCPRHAHLRSTNSFGKAFRLNVESSDPRYSFHHTGTDGSL
;
A
#
# COMPACT_ATOMS: atom_id res chain seq x y z
N SER A 1 -1.64 -37.43 -42.42
CA SER A 1 -2.64 -37.33 -41.34
C SER A 1 -2.69 -35.88 -40.89
N GLY A 2 -3.86 -35.23 -40.87
CA GLY A 2 -3.99 -33.79 -40.60
C GLY A 2 -3.50 -33.41 -39.20
N ARG A 3 -3.26 -32.10 -38.97
CA ARG A 3 -2.84 -31.57 -37.65
C ARG A 3 -3.98 -31.56 -36.61
N GLU A 4 -5.14 -32.07 -36.98
CA GLU A 4 -6.36 -32.09 -36.19
C GLU A 4 -6.56 -33.49 -35.57
N LYS A 5 -6.89 -33.52 -34.29
CA LYS A 5 -7.24 -34.75 -33.55
C LYS A 5 -8.75 -34.76 -33.32
N ARG A 6 -9.33 -35.95 -33.24
CA ARG A 6 -10.75 -36.14 -32.90
C ARG A 6 -10.88 -36.87 -31.58
N LEU A 7 -11.91 -36.53 -30.82
CA LEU A 7 -12.22 -37.23 -29.59
C LEU A 7 -12.70 -38.66 -29.94
N ALA A 8 -12.22 -39.65 -29.19
CA ALA A 8 -12.53 -41.06 -29.47
C ALA A 8 -13.99 -41.41 -29.13
N SER A 9 -14.54 -40.79 -28.08
CA SER A 9 -15.92 -40.97 -27.65
C SER A 9 -16.92 -40.19 -28.49
N ASP A 10 -16.48 -39.12 -29.18
CA ASP A 10 -17.32 -38.25 -29.98
C ASP A 10 -16.55 -37.67 -31.17
N HIS A 11 -16.84 -38.19 -32.37
CA HIS A 11 -16.16 -37.78 -33.59
C HIS A 11 -16.63 -36.41 -34.13
N SER A 12 -17.65 -35.80 -33.54
CA SER A 12 -18.05 -34.42 -33.85
C SER A 12 -17.09 -33.39 -33.23
N VAL A 13 -16.28 -33.80 -32.24
CA VAL A 13 -15.35 -32.92 -31.54
C VAL A 13 -13.95 -33.02 -32.13
N THR A 14 -13.40 -31.88 -32.51
CA THR A 14 -12.05 -31.73 -33.02
C THR A 14 -11.17 -30.92 -32.06
N VAL A 15 -9.88 -31.23 -32.04
CA VAL A 15 -8.87 -30.56 -31.22
C VAL A 15 -7.70 -30.16 -32.11
N ARG A 16 -7.32 -28.88 -32.05
CA ARG A 16 -6.18 -28.31 -32.77
C ARG A 16 -5.39 -27.39 -31.83
N GLY A 17 -4.17 -27.80 -31.50
CA GLY A 17 -3.35 -27.05 -30.55
C GLY A 17 -4.01 -26.99 -29.17
N CYS A 18 -4.31 -25.78 -28.68
CA CYS A 18 -4.98 -25.56 -27.38
C CYS A 18 -6.49 -25.31 -27.51
N GLU A 19 -7.04 -25.46 -28.71
CA GLU A 19 -8.44 -25.17 -29.03
C GLU A 19 -9.19 -26.45 -29.38
N TRP A 20 -10.48 -26.47 -29.05
CA TRP A 20 -11.41 -27.53 -29.41
C TRP A 20 -12.66 -26.92 -30.04
N PHE A 21 -13.31 -27.69 -30.91
CA PHE A 21 -14.58 -27.32 -31.54
C PHE A 21 -15.47 -28.55 -31.68
N ASP A 22 -16.75 -28.40 -31.39
CA ASP A 22 -17.79 -29.40 -31.56
C ASP A 22 -18.69 -29.00 -32.73
N HIS A 23 -18.61 -29.78 -33.80
CA HIS A 23 -19.36 -29.53 -35.03
C HIS A 23 -20.86 -29.82 -34.91
N ALA A 24 -21.30 -30.60 -33.91
CA ALA A 24 -22.70 -30.91 -33.69
C ALA A 24 -23.41 -29.80 -32.89
N SER A 25 -22.76 -29.29 -31.85
CA SER A 25 -23.30 -28.17 -31.04
C SER A 25 -22.90 -26.78 -31.54
N ASN A 26 -21.96 -26.69 -32.48
CA ASN A 26 -21.39 -25.44 -33.00
C ASN A 26 -20.77 -24.57 -31.88
N GLU A 27 -20.12 -25.21 -30.92
CA GLU A 27 -19.46 -24.59 -29.78
C GLU A 27 -17.96 -24.93 -29.78
N GLY A 28 -17.14 -24.06 -29.21
CA GLY A 28 -15.72 -24.32 -29.08
C GLY A 28 -15.09 -23.46 -28.00
N GLY A 29 -13.82 -23.73 -27.74
CA GLY A 29 -13.08 -22.99 -26.73
C GLY A 29 -11.67 -23.53 -26.55
N ARG A 30 -11.08 -23.26 -25.37
CA ARG A 30 -9.73 -23.68 -25.01
C ARG A 30 -9.76 -24.83 -24.01
N ALA A 31 -8.59 -25.39 -23.70
CA ALA A 31 -8.43 -26.57 -22.83
C ALA A 31 -9.26 -26.53 -21.52
N VAL A 32 -9.35 -25.40 -20.82
CA VAL A 32 -10.14 -25.30 -19.57
C VAL A 32 -11.62 -25.55 -19.85
N SER A 33 -12.20 -24.83 -20.82
CA SER A 33 -13.62 -24.99 -21.20
C SER A 33 -13.96 -26.39 -21.69
N PHE A 34 -13.00 -27.09 -22.33
CA PHE A 34 -13.16 -28.48 -22.74
C PHE A 34 -13.40 -29.40 -21.53
N VAL A 35 -12.56 -29.25 -20.50
CA VAL A 35 -12.67 -30.04 -19.27
C VAL A 35 -13.95 -29.70 -18.52
N GLN A 36 -14.33 -28.42 -18.47
CA GLN A 36 -15.60 -28.03 -17.85
C GLN A 36 -16.80 -28.66 -18.57
N LYS A 37 -16.84 -28.65 -19.91
CA LYS A 37 -17.96 -29.16 -20.71
C LYS A 37 -18.02 -30.69 -20.74
N TYR A 38 -16.93 -31.35 -21.13
CA TYR A 38 -16.95 -32.82 -21.38
C TYR A 38 -16.64 -33.65 -20.14
N TYR A 39 -16.06 -33.06 -19.09
CA TYR A 39 -15.78 -33.74 -17.82
C TYR A 39 -16.59 -33.17 -16.65
N GLY A 40 -17.49 -32.20 -16.89
CA GLY A 40 -18.39 -31.64 -15.88
C GLY A 40 -17.67 -30.98 -14.69
N LYS A 41 -16.46 -30.46 -14.91
CA LYS A 41 -15.62 -29.91 -13.85
C LYS A 41 -15.84 -28.42 -13.62
N SER A 42 -15.67 -27.96 -12.38
CA SER A 42 -15.54 -26.54 -12.09
C SER A 42 -14.23 -25.98 -12.67
N TYR A 43 -14.11 -24.64 -12.76
CA TYR A 43 -12.87 -24.01 -13.24
C TYR A 43 -11.64 -24.46 -12.43
N VAL A 44 -11.77 -24.53 -11.10
CA VAL A 44 -10.68 -24.94 -10.19
C VAL A 44 -10.28 -26.40 -10.44
N GLU A 45 -11.25 -27.30 -10.56
CA GLU A 45 -10.98 -28.70 -10.89
C GLU A 45 -10.36 -28.88 -12.27
N ALA A 46 -10.82 -28.12 -13.27
CA ALA A 46 -10.26 -28.12 -14.62
C ALA A 46 -8.81 -27.64 -14.63
N MET A 47 -8.49 -26.58 -13.87
CA MET A 47 -7.12 -26.08 -13.71
C MET A 47 -6.22 -27.10 -13.00
N SER A 48 -6.70 -27.70 -11.91
CA SER A 48 -6.02 -28.79 -11.20
C SER A 48 -5.67 -29.95 -12.14
N MET A 49 -6.65 -30.38 -12.95
CA MET A 49 -6.48 -31.47 -13.92
C MET A 49 -5.49 -31.13 -15.04
N LEU A 50 -5.49 -29.89 -15.53
CA LEU A 50 -4.62 -29.45 -16.63
C LEU A 50 -3.19 -29.17 -16.19
N LEU A 51 -2.98 -28.71 -14.95
CA LEU A 51 -1.66 -28.42 -14.40
C LEU A 51 -0.96 -29.67 -13.85
N GLY A 52 -1.70 -30.77 -13.63
CA GLY A 52 -1.14 -32.02 -13.09
C GLY A 52 -0.74 -31.92 -11.61
N GLU A 53 -1.19 -30.87 -10.93
CA GLU A 53 -0.92 -30.60 -9.51
C GLU A 53 -2.24 -30.73 -8.75
N SER A 54 -2.23 -31.42 -7.61
CA SER A 54 -3.31 -31.29 -6.64
C SER A 54 -3.33 -29.83 -6.18
N MET A 55 -4.34 -29.07 -6.63
CA MET A 55 -4.54 -27.68 -6.21
C MET A 55 -4.92 -27.67 -4.72
N GLU A 56 -3.94 -27.81 -3.84
CA GLU A 56 -4.05 -27.44 -2.44
C GLU A 56 -4.41 -25.95 -2.42
N PRO A 57 -5.59 -25.55 -1.91
CA PRO A 57 -5.95 -24.15 -1.85
C PRO A 57 -5.17 -23.53 -0.70
N PHE A 58 -3.94 -23.08 -0.94
CA PHE A 58 -3.16 -22.44 0.12
C PHE A 58 -2.45 -21.17 -0.33
N TYR A 59 -3.25 -20.18 -0.73
CA TYR A 59 -2.96 -18.85 -0.22
C TYR A 59 -3.60 -18.78 1.17
N PRO A 60 -2.84 -18.85 2.26
CA PRO A 60 -3.41 -18.55 3.56
C PRO A 60 -3.98 -17.14 3.46
N GLN A 61 -5.31 -17.02 3.48
CA GLN A 61 -5.92 -15.72 3.72
C GLN A 61 -5.27 -15.18 4.98
N ALA A 62 -4.64 -14.01 4.88
CA ALA A 62 -4.02 -13.38 6.03
C ALA A 62 -5.08 -13.35 7.12
N LYS A 63 -4.86 -14.10 8.21
CA LYS A 63 -5.77 -14.12 9.36
C LYS A 63 -6.01 -12.66 9.71
N LYS A 64 -7.29 -12.27 9.81
CA LYS A 64 -7.68 -10.93 10.25
C LYS A 64 -6.90 -10.67 11.54
N ARG A 65 -5.86 -9.82 11.47
CA ARG A 65 -5.06 -9.46 12.64
C ARG A 65 -6.07 -8.97 13.66
N GLU A 66 -6.12 -9.62 14.81
CA GLU A 66 -6.82 -9.09 15.97
C GLU A 66 -6.32 -7.65 16.13
N GLN A 67 -7.26 -6.72 16.31
CA GLN A 67 -6.92 -5.33 16.58
C GLN A 67 -6.20 -5.33 17.92
N VAL A 68 -4.87 -5.39 17.88
CA VAL A 68 -4.02 -5.13 19.04
C VAL A 68 -4.44 -3.76 19.54
N ASP A 69 -4.76 -3.66 20.83
CA ASP A 69 -5.10 -2.38 21.47
C ASP A 69 -4.02 -1.36 21.11
N GLN A 70 -4.38 -0.42 20.24
CA GLN A 70 -3.43 0.58 19.77
C GLN A 70 -3.17 1.51 20.94
N LYS A 71 -1.88 1.73 21.27
CA LYS A 71 -1.52 2.73 22.27
C LYS A 71 -2.12 4.07 21.89
N PRO A 72 -2.54 4.90 22.85
CA PRO A 72 -2.94 6.26 22.55
C PRO A 72 -1.84 7.01 21.81
N PHE A 73 -2.22 7.82 20.82
CA PHE A 73 -1.27 8.70 20.14
C PHE A 73 -0.64 9.67 21.13
N ALA A 74 0.70 9.71 21.15
CA ALA A 74 1.47 10.64 21.95
C ALA A 74 2.61 11.23 21.09
N PRO A 75 2.60 12.55 20.82
CA PRO A 75 3.70 13.16 20.10
C PRO A 75 4.97 13.21 20.98
N PRO A 76 6.17 13.25 20.37
CA PRO A 76 7.44 13.32 21.10
C PRO A 76 7.52 14.54 22.02
N VAL A 77 8.25 14.42 23.13
CA VAL A 77 8.47 15.55 24.03
C VAL A 77 9.26 16.66 23.31
N PRO A 78 8.78 17.92 23.32
CA PRO A 78 9.52 19.03 22.75
C PRO A 78 10.83 19.31 23.50
N ASN A 79 11.88 19.66 22.77
CA ASN A 79 13.11 20.20 23.33
C ASN A 79 12.87 21.63 23.86
N ALA A 80 13.73 22.08 24.78
CA ALA A 80 13.64 23.42 25.35
C ALA A 80 13.87 24.55 24.33
N ASN A 81 14.58 24.26 23.23
CA ASN A 81 14.80 25.18 22.12
C ASN A 81 14.78 24.41 20.78
N MET A 82 14.77 25.16 19.68
CA MET A 82 14.68 24.61 18.33
C MET A 82 15.89 24.96 17.46
N HIS A 83 17.05 25.26 18.05
CA HIS A 83 18.19 25.81 17.32
C HIS A 83 18.67 24.90 16.18
N ARG A 84 18.66 23.58 16.38
CA ARG A 84 19.10 22.62 15.36
C ARG A 84 18.07 22.51 14.24
N VAL A 85 16.79 22.45 14.58
CA VAL A 85 15.70 22.45 13.59
C VAL A 85 15.70 23.73 12.77
N PHE A 86 15.84 24.91 13.39
CA PHE A 86 15.93 26.18 12.65
C PHE A 86 17.15 26.21 11.74
N ALA A 87 18.33 25.85 12.24
CA ALA A 87 19.53 25.81 11.40
C ALA A 87 19.35 24.85 10.20
N TYR A 88 18.79 23.66 10.44
CA TYR A 88 18.53 22.68 9.40
C TYR A 88 17.53 23.18 8.36
N LEU A 89 16.37 23.68 8.80
CA LEU A 89 15.30 24.09 7.88
C LEU A 89 15.67 25.35 7.08
N LEU A 90 16.33 26.32 7.71
CA LEU A 90 16.71 27.57 7.04
C LEU A 90 17.97 27.40 6.19
N LYS A 91 19.05 26.86 6.76
CA LYS A 91 20.36 26.83 6.09
C LYS A 91 20.53 25.63 5.17
N THR A 92 20.02 24.47 5.57
CA THR A 92 20.19 23.23 4.79
C THR A 92 19.03 22.98 3.83
N ARG A 93 17.79 23.30 4.24
CA ARG A 93 16.59 23.08 3.41
C ARG A 93 16.10 24.32 2.69
N GLY A 94 16.60 25.51 3.03
CA GLY A 94 16.26 26.76 2.34
C GLY A 94 14.82 27.22 2.54
N LEU A 95 14.16 26.80 3.62
CA LEU A 95 12.82 27.28 3.94
C LEU A 95 12.87 28.73 4.41
N ASP A 96 11.83 29.49 4.08
CA ASP A 96 11.68 30.86 4.53
C ASP A 96 11.52 30.93 6.07
N ALA A 97 12.16 31.93 6.69
CA ALA A 97 12.20 32.08 8.12
C ALA A 97 10.81 32.37 8.73
N ASP A 98 9.97 33.12 8.02
CA ASP A 98 8.63 33.47 8.48
C ASP A 98 7.72 32.24 8.43
N VAL A 99 7.86 31.42 7.39
CA VAL A 99 7.13 30.14 7.26
C VAL A 99 7.49 29.19 8.42
N VAL A 100 8.79 28.98 8.69
CA VAL A 100 9.22 28.12 9.81
C VAL A 100 8.74 28.67 11.15
N SER A 101 8.87 29.98 11.36
CA SER A 101 8.45 30.66 12.59
C SER A 101 6.93 30.63 12.79
N TYR A 102 6.16 30.69 11.71
CA TYR A 102 4.71 30.55 11.76
C TYR A 102 4.29 29.21 12.35
N PHE A 103 4.81 28.09 11.80
CA PHE A 103 4.45 26.76 12.28
C PHE A 103 5.02 26.48 13.67
N ALA A 104 6.20 27.01 14.00
CA ALA A 104 6.79 26.89 15.33
C ALA A 104 5.92 27.58 16.41
N ARG A 105 5.47 28.81 16.17
CA ARG A 105 4.58 29.54 17.10
C ARG A 105 3.25 28.83 17.34
N ARG A 106 2.72 28.17 16.31
CA ARG A 106 1.50 27.37 16.40
C ARG A 106 1.70 25.98 17.00
N LYS A 107 2.93 25.62 17.40
CA LYS A 107 3.31 24.29 17.90
C LYS A 107 3.02 23.16 16.91
N LEU A 108 2.99 23.48 15.61
CA LEU A 108 2.83 22.52 14.52
C LEU A 108 4.19 22.02 14.00
N LEU A 109 5.27 22.71 14.36
CA LEU A 109 6.64 22.33 14.12
C LEU A 109 7.45 22.54 15.39
N TYR A 110 8.18 21.53 15.85
CA TYR A 110 9.11 21.69 16.98
C TYR A 110 10.31 20.74 16.85
N GLU A 111 11.29 20.92 17.73
CA GLU A 111 12.44 20.03 17.86
C GLU A 111 12.18 19.01 18.96
N ASP A 112 12.36 17.72 18.69
CA ASP A 112 12.20 16.70 19.74
C ASP A 112 13.39 16.68 20.71
N ALA A 113 13.12 16.43 22.00
CA ALA A 113 14.11 16.49 23.07
C ALA A 113 15.16 15.37 23.04
N ALA A 114 14.81 14.18 22.55
CA ALA A 114 15.66 13.00 22.65
C ALA A 114 16.70 12.92 21.52
N HIS A 115 16.32 13.38 20.33
CA HIS A 115 17.06 13.13 19.09
C HIS A 115 17.22 14.38 18.22
N HIS A 116 16.63 15.51 18.60
CA HIS A 116 16.68 16.77 17.86
C HIS A 116 16.19 16.66 16.41
N ASN A 117 15.21 15.79 16.14
CA ASN A 117 14.49 15.75 14.88
C ASN A 117 13.52 16.93 14.80
N ALA A 118 13.25 17.39 13.58
CA ALA A 118 12.10 18.21 13.28
C ALA A 118 10.83 17.34 13.37
N VAL A 119 9.92 17.72 14.26
CA VAL A 119 8.61 17.10 14.43
C VAL A 119 7.56 17.96 13.75
N PHE A 120 6.87 17.40 12.76
CA PHE A 120 5.74 18.02 12.09
C PHE A 120 4.45 17.41 12.62
N ILE A 121 3.59 18.23 13.21
CA ILE A 121 2.33 17.82 13.84
C ILE A 121 1.17 18.09 12.90
N GLY A 122 0.43 17.03 12.59
CA GLY A 122 -0.86 17.17 11.93
C GLY A 122 -2.01 17.06 12.93
N THR A 123 -3.02 17.90 12.72
CA THR A 123 -4.17 18.06 13.61
C THR A 123 -5.46 17.73 12.89
N ASP A 124 -6.49 17.37 13.66
CA ASP A 124 -7.87 17.35 13.16
C ASP A 124 -8.43 18.78 13.01
N GLU A 125 -9.69 18.87 12.59
CA GLU A 125 -10.41 20.13 12.41
C GLU A 125 -10.56 20.93 13.72
N GLY A 126 -10.50 20.24 14.87
CA GLY A 126 -10.52 20.85 16.19
C GLY A 126 -9.15 21.36 16.67
N GLY A 127 -8.09 21.17 15.88
CA GLY A 127 -6.72 21.51 16.25
C GLY A 127 -6.08 20.50 17.22
N CYS A 128 -6.70 19.35 17.47
CA CYS A 128 -6.11 18.31 18.31
C CYS A 128 -5.05 17.54 17.52
N PRO A 129 -3.83 17.35 18.06
CA PRO A 129 -2.81 16.53 17.42
C PRO A 129 -3.28 15.08 17.20
N ARG A 130 -3.20 14.61 15.95
CA ARG A 130 -3.54 13.22 15.56
C ARG A 130 -2.39 12.50 14.87
N HIS A 131 -1.37 13.25 14.45
CA HIS A 131 -0.25 12.71 13.70
C HIS A 131 1.04 13.46 14.06
N ALA A 132 2.16 12.74 14.17
CA ALA A 132 3.48 13.34 14.31
C ALA A 132 4.48 12.67 13.38
N HIS A 133 5.24 13.49 12.66
CA HIS A 133 6.19 13.02 11.67
C HIS A 133 7.59 13.56 11.96
N LEU A 134 8.53 12.64 12.10
CA LEU A 134 9.92 12.89 12.46
C LEU A 134 10.79 13.02 11.21
N ARG A 135 11.63 14.05 11.20
CA ARG A 135 12.71 14.23 10.23
C ARG A 135 14.02 14.58 10.92
N SER A 136 15.06 13.80 10.67
CA SER A 136 16.38 14.11 11.22
C SER A 136 16.92 15.43 10.70
N THR A 137 17.61 16.14 11.60
CA THR A 137 18.26 17.43 11.33
C THR A 137 19.73 17.30 10.93
N ASN A 138 20.18 16.09 10.57
CA ASN A 138 21.54 15.85 10.12
C ASN A 138 21.75 16.40 8.70
N SER A 139 22.86 17.12 8.50
CA SER A 139 23.26 17.61 7.17
C SER A 139 24.04 16.57 6.37
N PHE A 140 24.57 15.53 7.04
CA PHE A 140 25.40 14.49 6.44
C PHE A 140 24.97 13.11 6.91
N GLY A 141 25.13 12.10 6.05
CA GLY A 141 24.75 10.71 6.34
C GLY A 141 23.30 10.37 5.99
N LYS A 142 22.83 9.22 6.47
CA LYS A 142 21.49 8.69 6.16
C LYS A 142 20.40 9.52 6.85
N ALA A 143 19.40 9.95 6.09
CA ALA A 143 18.26 10.68 6.62
C ALA A 143 17.29 9.71 7.34
N PHE A 144 16.89 10.05 8.57
CA PHE A 144 15.86 9.34 9.32
C PHE A 144 14.49 10.00 9.15
N ARG A 145 13.48 9.15 8.94
CA ARG A 145 12.13 9.54 8.53
C ARG A 145 11.13 8.55 9.12
N LEU A 146 10.23 9.01 9.99
CA LEU A 146 9.28 8.11 10.67
C LEU A 146 7.98 8.82 11.03
N ASN A 147 6.86 8.12 10.93
CA ASN A 147 5.61 8.52 11.60
C ASN A 147 5.59 7.91 13.00
N VAL A 148 5.26 8.72 13.99
CA VAL A 148 5.18 8.28 15.39
C VAL A 148 4.10 7.21 15.52
N GLU A 149 4.31 6.25 16.42
CA GLU A 149 3.35 5.19 16.72
C GLU A 149 1.95 5.77 16.97
N SER A 150 0.92 5.07 16.47
CA SER A 150 -0.48 5.49 16.59
C SER A 150 -0.85 6.82 15.93
N SER A 151 0.02 7.38 15.08
CA SER A 151 -0.35 8.51 14.22
C SER A 151 -1.42 8.09 13.21
N ASP A 152 -2.46 8.90 13.05
CA ASP A 152 -3.48 8.72 12.01
C ASP A 152 -3.06 9.45 10.73
N PRO A 153 -2.71 8.74 9.63
CA PRO A 153 -2.20 9.37 8.41
C PRO A 153 -3.20 10.30 7.72
N ARG A 154 -4.50 10.17 8.00
CA ARG A 154 -5.54 11.07 7.46
C ARG A 154 -5.34 12.51 7.90
N TYR A 155 -4.74 12.69 9.08
CA TYR A 155 -4.42 13.99 9.65
C TYR A 155 -2.93 14.29 9.55
N SER A 156 -2.23 13.81 8.52
CA SER A 156 -0.81 14.15 8.32
C SER A 156 -0.60 15.67 8.22
N PHE A 157 0.58 16.16 8.61
CA PHE A 157 0.89 17.59 8.58
C PHE A 157 0.74 18.13 7.15
N HIS A 158 -0.17 19.08 6.98
CA HIS A 158 -0.38 19.82 5.76
C HIS A 158 -0.88 21.23 6.09
N HIS A 159 -0.71 22.15 5.15
CA HIS A 159 -1.23 23.50 5.26
C HIS A 159 -1.73 23.94 3.87
N THR A 160 -2.96 24.45 3.84
CA THR A 160 -3.61 24.89 2.60
C THR A 160 -3.56 26.41 2.51
N GLY A 161 -2.58 26.94 1.77
CA GLY A 161 -2.36 28.39 1.62
C GLY A 161 -3.40 29.05 0.71
N THR A 162 -4.60 29.30 1.24
CA THR A 162 -5.73 29.88 0.48
C THR A 162 -5.95 31.36 0.74
N ASP A 163 -5.32 31.93 1.76
CA ASP A 163 -5.57 33.29 2.25
C ASP A 163 -4.39 34.25 2.03
N GLY A 164 -3.29 33.80 1.40
CA GLY A 164 -2.09 34.60 1.18
C GLY A 164 -1.35 35.00 2.45
N SER A 165 -1.65 34.35 3.59
CA SER A 165 -0.99 34.62 4.87
C SER A 165 0.39 33.97 5.02
N LEU A 166 0.79 33.15 4.02
CA LEU A 166 2.06 32.45 3.86
C LEU A 166 2.41 32.28 2.38
#